data_AF-Q9XY42-F1
#
_entry.id   AF-Q9XY42-F1
#
_cell.length_a   1.000
_cell.length_b   1.000
_cell.length_c   1.000
_cell.angle_alpha   90.00
_cell.angle_beta   90.00
_cell.angle_gamma   90.00
#
_symmetry.space_group_name_H-M   'P 1'
#
loop_
_entity.id
_entity.type
_entity.pdbx_description
1 polymer ?
#
loop_
_entity_poly.entity_id
_entity_poly.type
_entity_poly.pdbx_seq_one_letter_code
_entity_poly.pdbx_strand_id
1 'polypeptide(L)'
;EQSFLEDKFTGVNGWVLTGNKAGRTVAECNGKSMVGGFDIMGAGGKATKTFEIPPHKRLRLQTTIYKIDSWDGEFMMIKVDGTDVWKTSWNLQTGGANICGQGVWWDGFTGVDEIFNHQSPKAEIIFTSTLDQDAADESWGFRDFKLWYEPKEACAVFYSECDFKGASFEFCSKSPNFQNDNIPPQIRSIKVPPQGRVTLYESTDYNGKKVTYSSDQACIQSFDFALIQMSGHVEGGWVEIEQ
;
A
#
# COMPACT_ATOMS: atom_id res chain seq x y z
N GLU A 1 5.95 3.33 -1.19
CA GLU A 1 6.08 4.76 -1.02
C GLU A 1 5.33 5.11 0.24
N GLN A 2 5.95 5.88 1.12
CA GLN A 2 5.28 6.49 2.25
C GLN A 2 5.60 7.99 2.25
N SER A 3 4.56 8.83 2.29
CA SER A 3 4.70 10.29 2.27
C SER A 3 3.67 10.95 3.17
N PHE A 4 3.99 12.15 3.65
CA PHE A 4 3.08 13.00 4.45
C PHE A 4 2.65 12.37 5.79
N LEU A 5 3.52 11.58 6.41
CA LEU A 5 3.27 10.92 7.71
C LEU A 5 3.59 11.82 8.91
N GLU A 6 4.46 12.82 8.71
CA GLU A 6 4.78 13.80 9.74
C GLU A 6 3.58 14.69 10.03
N ASP A 7 3.49 15.23 11.24
CA ASP A 7 2.44 16.20 11.57
C ASP A 7 2.58 17.45 10.71
N LYS A 8 3.81 17.89 10.41
CA LYS A 8 4.11 19.09 9.64
C LYS A 8 5.00 18.78 8.44
N PHE A 9 4.67 19.36 7.30
CA PHE A 9 5.53 19.34 6.11
C PHE A 9 5.20 20.54 5.21
N THR A 10 6.10 20.86 4.29
CA THR A 10 5.95 21.96 3.31
C THR A 10 6.08 21.49 1.86
N GLY A 11 6.73 20.35 1.63
CA GLY A 11 6.89 19.74 0.32
C GLY A 11 5.73 18.83 -0.05
N VAL A 12 5.55 18.61 -1.36
CA VAL A 12 4.55 17.68 -1.91
C VAL A 12 5.18 16.43 -2.52
N ASN A 13 6.43 16.10 -2.20
CA ASN A 13 7.08 14.81 -2.52
C ASN A 13 6.87 14.33 -3.97
N GLY A 14 7.01 15.23 -4.95
CA GLY A 14 6.86 14.91 -6.38
C GLY A 14 5.42 14.82 -6.90
N TRP A 15 4.41 15.07 -6.07
CA TRP A 15 3.04 15.24 -6.51
C TRP A 15 2.88 16.54 -7.31
N VAL A 16 2.22 16.44 -8.45
CA VAL A 16 1.88 17.58 -9.32
C VAL A 16 0.45 17.99 -9.05
N LEU A 17 0.26 19.22 -8.59
CA LEU A 17 -1.07 19.80 -8.37
C LEU A 17 -1.45 20.66 -9.58
N THR A 18 -2.68 20.50 -10.05
CA THR A 18 -3.28 21.35 -11.10
C THR A 18 -4.62 21.88 -10.61
N GLY A 19 -4.94 23.13 -10.95
CA GLY A 19 -6.15 23.79 -10.44
C GLY A 19 -6.02 24.27 -9.00
N ASN A 20 -4.82 24.18 -8.40
CA ASN A 20 -4.55 24.68 -7.07
C ASN A 20 -4.47 26.21 -7.04
N LYS A 21 -5.17 26.83 -6.09
CA LYS A 21 -5.31 28.29 -6.03
C LYS A 21 -3.99 28.97 -5.65
N ALA A 22 -3.65 30.02 -6.41
CA ALA A 22 -2.47 30.86 -6.21
C ALA A 22 -1.13 30.07 -6.13
N GLY A 23 -1.06 28.88 -6.72
CA GLY A 23 0.14 28.04 -6.69
C GLY A 23 0.45 27.44 -5.31
N ARG A 24 -0.44 27.58 -4.32
CA ARG A 24 -0.27 26.94 -3.00
C ARG A 24 -0.46 25.43 -3.11
N THR A 25 0.24 24.68 -2.28
CA THR A 25 0.29 23.22 -2.40
C THR A 25 0.03 22.47 -1.10
N VAL A 26 0.21 23.13 0.04
CA VAL A 26 0.04 22.54 1.38
C VAL A 26 -0.70 23.54 2.25
N ALA A 27 -1.71 23.04 2.97
CA ALA A 27 -2.39 23.76 4.03
C ALA A 27 -2.23 23.02 5.36
N GLU A 28 -2.53 23.73 6.44
CA GLU A 28 -2.62 23.16 7.77
C GLU A 28 -4.08 23.14 8.23
N CYS A 29 -4.48 22.06 8.88
CA CYS A 29 -5.71 22.00 9.65
C CYS A 29 -5.47 21.32 11.00
N ASN A 30 -5.91 21.98 12.08
CA ASN A 30 -5.83 21.47 13.46
C ASN A 30 -4.46 20.87 13.81
N GLY A 31 -3.38 21.62 13.54
CA GLY A 31 -2.03 21.20 13.87
C GLY A 31 -1.40 20.20 12.89
N LYS A 32 -2.09 19.82 11.81
CA LYS A 32 -1.61 18.83 10.82
C LYS A 32 -1.54 19.41 9.41
N SER A 33 -0.41 19.24 8.73
CA SER A 33 -0.24 19.57 7.31
C SER A 33 -0.95 18.56 6.41
N MET A 34 -1.44 19.02 5.25
CA MET A 34 -2.01 18.19 4.18
C MET A 34 -1.62 18.75 2.82
N VAL A 35 -1.47 17.89 1.82
CA VAL A 35 -1.38 18.33 0.42
C VAL A 35 -2.76 18.83 -0.01
N GLY A 36 -2.82 20.00 -0.64
CA GLY A 36 -4.06 20.71 -0.87
C GLY A 36 -4.60 21.34 0.41
N GLY A 37 -5.91 21.24 0.63
CA GLY A 37 -6.61 21.77 1.79
C GLY A 37 -7.36 23.07 1.51
N PHE A 38 -7.79 23.73 2.59
CA PHE A 38 -8.63 24.92 2.55
C PHE A 38 -8.09 25.99 1.61
N ASP A 39 -8.95 26.51 0.72
CA ASP A 39 -8.62 27.57 -0.21
C ASP A 39 -7.48 27.18 -1.19
N ILE A 40 -7.17 25.89 -1.34
CA ILE A 40 -6.17 25.38 -2.27
C ILE A 40 -6.80 24.50 -3.36
N MET A 41 -7.51 23.43 -2.99
CA MET A 41 -8.06 22.47 -3.97
C MET A 41 -9.59 22.47 -3.97
N GLY A 42 -10.19 23.26 -4.86
CA GLY A 42 -11.64 23.32 -5.10
C GLY A 42 -12.02 22.75 -6.46
N ALA A 43 -12.95 23.40 -7.17
CA ALA A 43 -13.39 22.97 -8.49
C ALA A 43 -12.24 22.75 -9.49
N GLY A 44 -12.25 21.59 -10.15
CA GLY A 44 -11.24 21.20 -11.15
C GLY A 44 -9.86 20.85 -10.60
N GLY A 45 -9.66 20.92 -9.27
CA GLY A 45 -8.41 20.56 -8.61
C GLY A 45 -8.05 19.09 -8.80
N LYS A 46 -6.77 18.81 -9.09
CA LYS A 46 -6.20 17.46 -9.13
C LYS A 46 -4.82 17.40 -8.51
N ALA A 47 -4.49 16.28 -7.88
CA ALA A 47 -3.13 15.94 -7.47
C ALA A 47 -2.72 14.61 -8.11
N THR A 48 -1.63 14.62 -8.87
CA THR A 48 -1.19 13.47 -9.68
C THR A 48 0.24 13.07 -9.33
N LYS A 49 0.51 11.77 -9.23
CA LYS A 49 1.86 11.23 -9.18
C LYS A 49 1.92 9.87 -9.88
N THR A 50 2.96 9.65 -10.67
CA THR A 50 3.22 8.38 -11.35
C THR A 50 4.30 7.61 -10.59
N PHE A 51 4.07 6.31 -10.39
CA PHE A 51 4.98 5.39 -9.71
C PHE A 51 5.48 4.34 -10.70
N GLU A 52 6.79 4.10 -10.73
CA GLU A 52 7.36 2.89 -11.34
C GLU A 52 7.26 1.76 -10.32
N ILE A 53 6.83 0.58 -10.75
CA ILE A 53 6.51 -0.53 -9.87
C ILE A 53 7.12 -1.83 -10.42
N PRO A 54 7.88 -2.58 -9.61
CA PRO A 54 8.37 -3.90 -9.98
C PRO A 54 7.20 -4.84 -10.39
N PRO A 55 7.49 -5.97 -11.06
CA PRO A 55 6.45 -6.92 -11.44
C PRO A 55 5.56 -7.36 -10.26
N HIS A 56 4.27 -7.04 -10.34
CA HIS A 56 3.30 -7.26 -9.26
C HIS A 56 1.93 -7.74 -9.76
N LYS A 57 1.06 -8.15 -8.84
CA LYS A 57 -0.31 -8.63 -9.10
C LYS A 57 -1.38 -7.61 -8.72
N ARG A 58 -1.15 -6.91 -7.61
CA ARG A 58 -2.09 -5.98 -6.97
C ARG A 58 -1.35 -4.81 -6.37
N LEU A 59 -2.07 -3.71 -6.18
CA LEU A 59 -1.64 -2.58 -5.39
C LEU A 59 -2.54 -2.42 -4.17
N ARG A 60 -1.98 -1.83 -3.12
CA ARG A 60 -2.71 -1.36 -1.94
C ARG A 60 -2.40 0.11 -1.72
N LEU A 61 -3.43 0.94 -1.79
CA LEU A 61 -3.34 2.39 -1.58
C LEU A 61 -3.99 2.74 -0.26
N GLN A 62 -3.24 3.43 0.60
CA GLN A 62 -3.75 3.96 1.86
C GLN A 62 -3.51 5.47 1.92
N THR A 63 -4.46 6.21 2.47
CA THR A 63 -4.33 7.67 2.65
C THR A 63 -5.43 8.17 3.58
N THR A 64 -5.28 9.36 4.13
CA THR A 64 -6.36 10.11 4.76
C THR A 64 -6.75 11.28 3.86
N ILE A 65 -8.05 11.41 3.58
CA ILE A 65 -8.61 12.52 2.79
C ILE A 65 -9.42 13.44 3.71
N TYR A 66 -9.28 14.73 3.48
CA TYR A 66 -9.97 15.80 4.16
C TYR A 66 -11.08 16.35 3.28
N LYS A 67 -12.29 16.41 3.84
CA LYS A 67 -13.43 17.18 3.36
C LYS A 67 -13.42 18.51 4.09
N ILE A 68 -13.48 19.62 3.37
CA ILE A 68 -13.44 20.96 3.96
C ILE A 68 -14.60 21.81 3.43
N ASP A 69 -15.27 22.47 4.36
CA ASP A 69 -16.35 23.43 4.16
C ASP A 69 -17.61 22.87 3.45
N SER A 70 -18.15 23.55 2.43
CA SER A 70 -19.58 23.50 2.07
C SER A 70 -19.95 22.59 0.91
N TRP A 71 -19.40 21.37 0.87
CA TRP A 71 -19.81 20.35 -0.12
C TRP A 71 -21.33 20.12 -0.03
N ASP A 72 -22.04 20.03 -1.15
CA ASP A 72 -23.50 19.87 -1.22
C ASP A 72 -24.00 18.57 -1.90
N GLY A 73 -23.09 17.68 -2.28
CA GLY A 73 -23.41 16.37 -2.86
C GLY A 73 -22.35 15.82 -3.81
N GLU A 74 -21.21 16.49 -3.88
CA GLU A 74 -20.11 16.25 -4.78
C GLU A 74 -19.30 15.04 -4.33
N PHE A 75 -18.56 14.49 -5.29
CA PHE A 75 -17.75 13.30 -5.09
C PHE A 75 -16.29 13.65 -4.90
N MET A 76 -15.65 12.90 -4.01
CA MET A 76 -14.19 12.76 -3.95
C MET A 76 -13.82 11.42 -4.57
N MET A 77 -12.76 11.39 -5.38
CA MET A 77 -12.33 10.18 -6.11
C MET A 77 -10.81 10.01 -6.05
N ILE A 78 -10.39 8.74 -6.00
CA ILE A 78 -9.02 8.32 -6.31
C ILE A 78 -9.09 7.49 -7.58
N LYS A 79 -8.31 7.89 -8.58
CA LYS A 79 -8.16 7.19 -9.85
C LYS A 79 -6.78 6.54 -9.95
N VAL A 80 -6.72 5.35 -10.51
CA VAL A 80 -5.48 4.71 -10.97
C VAL A 80 -5.59 4.41 -12.45
N ASP A 81 -4.66 4.93 -13.24
CA ASP A 81 -4.64 4.81 -14.70
C ASP A 81 -5.99 5.17 -15.35
N GLY A 82 -6.61 6.24 -14.84
CA GLY A 82 -7.91 6.74 -15.30
C GLY A 82 -9.14 6.02 -14.73
N THR A 83 -8.99 4.90 -14.02
CA THR A 83 -10.09 4.13 -13.43
C THR A 83 -10.33 4.53 -11.97
N ASP A 84 -11.57 4.79 -11.57
CA ASP A 84 -11.93 5.06 -10.16
C ASP A 84 -11.70 3.81 -9.31
N VAL A 85 -10.71 3.85 -8.40
CA VAL A 85 -10.48 2.78 -7.40
C VAL A 85 -11.16 3.06 -6.08
N TRP A 86 -11.45 4.34 -5.81
CA TRP A 86 -12.22 4.77 -4.64
C TRP A 86 -13.07 5.98 -5.00
N LYS A 87 -14.30 6.03 -4.48
CA LYS A 87 -15.21 7.15 -4.67
C LYS A 87 -16.18 7.26 -3.50
N THR A 88 -16.39 8.47 -3.00
CA THR A 88 -17.41 8.79 -1.99
C THR A 88 -18.05 10.14 -2.28
N SER A 89 -19.26 10.37 -1.81
CA SER A 89 -19.91 11.68 -1.84
C SER A 89 -20.09 12.26 -0.45
N TRP A 90 -19.97 13.59 -0.35
CA TRP A 90 -20.15 14.32 0.90
C TRP A 90 -21.13 15.46 0.72
N ASN A 91 -21.72 15.90 1.82
CA ASN A 91 -22.64 17.03 1.88
C ASN A 91 -22.33 17.93 3.09
N LEU A 92 -23.16 18.95 3.30
CA LEU A 92 -22.97 19.97 4.33
C LEU A 92 -22.91 19.39 5.75
N GLN A 93 -23.56 18.25 5.98
CA GLN A 93 -23.63 17.55 7.27
C GLN A 93 -22.64 16.38 7.38
N THR A 94 -21.71 16.23 6.43
CA THR A 94 -20.69 15.19 6.52
C THR A 94 -19.45 15.72 7.23
N GLY A 95 -18.94 14.97 8.22
CA GLY A 95 -17.67 15.25 8.89
C GLY A 95 -17.76 15.52 10.40
N GLY A 96 -18.92 15.98 10.89
CA GLY A 96 -19.28 15.98 12.31
C GLY A 96 -18.65 17.06 13.19
N ALA A 97 -17.71 17.88 12.68
CA ALA A 97 -17.15 19.02 13.39
C ALA A 97 -16.68 20.09 12.40
N ASN A 98 -16.63 21.36 12.82
CA ASN A 98 -15.88 22.38 12.09
C ASN A 98 -14.45 22.43 12.65
N ILE A 99 -13.47 22.07 11.81
CA ILE A 99 -12.07 21.83 12.18
C ILE A 99 -11.13 22.67 11.29
N CYS A 100 -11.51 22.90 10.04
CA CYS A 100 -10.74 23.60 9.02
C CYS A 100 -11.61 24.71 8.38
N GLY A 101 -11.01 25.50 7.51
CA GLY A 101 -11.79 26.32 6.60
C GLY A 101 -12.44 27.57 7.18
N GLN A 102 -13.65 27.87 6.72
CA GLN A 102 -14.35 29.14 7.00
C GLN A 102 -14.91 29.25 8.41
N GLY A 103 -14.96 28.16 9.18
CA GLY A 103 -15.54 28.18 10.53
C GLY A 103 -17.06 28.00 10.58
N VAL A 104 -17.69 27.61 9.47
CA VAL A 104 -19.17 27.55 9.33
C VAL A 104 -19.69 26.13 9.11
N TRP A 105 -19.04 25.34 8.26
CA TRP A 105 -19.56 24.05 7.79
C TRP A 105 -18.84 22.88 8.44
N TRP A 106 -19.39 21.67 8.34
CA TRP A 106 -18.73 20.50 8.93
C TRP A 106 -17.60 20.03 8.03
N ASP A 107 -16.41 19.90 8.60
CA ASP A 107 -15.24 19.28 8.00
C ASP A 107 -15.14 17.83 8.46
N GLY A 108 -14.46 17.01 7.68
CA GLY A 108 -14.28 15.59 8.01
C GLY A 108 -12.98 15.04 7.47
N PHE A 109 -12.56 13.92 8.05
CA PHE A 109 -11.45 13.13 7.53
C PHE A 109 -11.89 11.67 7.37
N THR A 110 -11.53 11.08 6.25
CA THR A 110 -11.83 9.68 5.93
C THR A 110 -10.54 8.95 5.63
N GLY A 111 -10.29 7.84 6.34
CA GLY A 111 -9.22 6.91 5.98
C GLY A 111 -9.63 6.04 4.79
N VAL A 112 -8.73 5.89 3.83
CA VAL A 112 -8.89 5.04 2.65
C VAL A 112 -7.85 3.92 2.73
N ASP A 113 -8.27 2.69 2.42
CA ASP A 113 -7.42 1.50 2.33
C ASP A 113 -7.97 0.57 1.25
N GLU A 114 -7.53 0.78 0.01
CA GLU A 114 -8.03 0.06 -1.15
C GLU A 114 -7.02 -0.94 -1.68
N ILE A 115 -7.49 -2.14 -2.02
CA ILE A 115 -6.71 -3.19 -2.68
C ILE A 115 -7.35 -3.49 -4.03
N PHE A 116 -6.59 -3.37 -5.10
CA PHE A 116 -7.08 -3.57 -6.46
C PHE A 116 -6.06 -4.26 -7.36
N ASN A 117 -6.55 -4.92 -8.42
CA ASN A 117 -5.70 -5.58 -9.40
C ASN A 117 -4.98 -4.55 -10.28
N HIS A 118 -3.67 -4.70 -10.42
CA HIS A 118 -2.85 -3.87 -11.28
C HIS A 118 -1.55 -4.61 -11.60
N GLN A 119 -1.09 -4.51 -12.85
CA GLN A 119 0.06 -5.29 -13.36
C GLN A 119 0.97 -4.49 -14.28
N SER A 120 0.59 -3.25 -14.63
CA SER A 120 1.41 -2.36 -15.44
C SER A 120 2.69 -2.00 -14.66
N PRO A 121 3.84 -1.81 -15.31
CA PRO A 121 5.08 -1.39 -14.64
C PRO A 121 4.99 0.05 -14.11
N LYS A 122 3.94 0.80 -14.47
CA LYS A 122 3.66 2.14 -13.97
C LYS A 122 2.24 2.25 -13.48
N ALA A 123 2.01 3.02 -12.43
CA ALA A 123 0.67 3.43 -12.00
C ALA A 123 0.61 4.95 -11.86
N GLU A 124 -0.32 5.59 -12.55
CA GLU A 124 -0.65 7.00 -12.34
C GLU A 124 -1.78 7.11 -11.32
N ILE A 125 -1.50 7.71 -10.16
CA ILE A 125 -2.47 7.97 -9.12
C ILE A 125 -2.95 9.41 -9.22
N ILE A 126 -4.27 9.61 -9.29
CA ILE A 126 -4.90 10.93 -9.33
C ILE A 126 -5.93 11.06 -8.21
N PHE A 127 -5.77 12.06 -7.36
CA PHE A 127 -6.82 12.56 -6.47
C PHE A 127 -7.57 13.70 -7.17
N THR A 128 -8.90 13.64 -7.16
CA THR A 128 -9.76 14.67 -7.78
C THR A 128 -11.14 14.68 -7.13
N SER A 129 -11.90 15.75 -7.35
CA SER A 129 -13.29 15.87 -6.91
C SER A 129 -14.22 16.29 -8.05
N THR A 130 -15.53 16.29 -7.81
CA THR A 130 -16.54 16.94 -8.66
C THR A 130 -17.03 18.27 -8.07
N LEU A 131 -16.22 18.90 -7.22
CA LEU A 131 -16.50 20.24 -6.70
C LEU A 131 -16.72 21.22 -7.85
N ASP A 132 -17.65 22.15 -7.65
CA ASP A 132 -18.08 23.12 -8.64
C ASP A 132 -17.96 24.58 -8.18
N GLN A 133 -17.54 24.82 -6.93
CA GLN A 133 -17.26 26.16 -6.39
C GLN A 133 -15.77 26.43 -6.14
N ASP A 134 -15.48 27.69 -5.75
CA ASP A 134 -14.13 28.13 -5.45
C ASP A 134 -13.57 27.39 -4.23
N ALA A 135 -12.25 27.21 -4.20
CA ALA A 135 -11.57 26.49 -3.12
C ALA A 135 -11.77 27.10 -1.73
N ALA A 136 -12.12 28.40 -1.65
CA ALA A 136 -12.46 29.08 -0.40
C ALA A 136 -13.83 28.68 0.15
N ASP A 137 -14.70 28.11 -0.67
CA ASP A 137 -16.07 27.70 -0.29
C ASP A 137 -16.15 26.19 -0.08
N GLU A 138 -15.53 25.40 -0.96
CA GLU A 138 -15.42 23.95 -0.80
C GLU A 138 -14.07 23.44 -1.26
N SER A 139 -13.45 22.59 -0.45
CA SER A 139 -12.12 22.09 -0.76
C SER A 139 -11.82 20.73 -0.18
N TRP A 140 -10.69 20.17 -0.60
CA TRP A 140 -10.15 18.91 -0.07
C TRP A 140 -8.65 18.95 0.08
N GLY A 141 -8.13 18.03 0.87
CA GLY A 141 -6.71 17.74 0.95
C GLY A 141 -6.47 16.28 1.29
N PHE A 142 -5.21 15.85 1.27
CA PHE A 142 -4.85 14.50 1.68
C PHE A 142 -3.49 14.45 2.36
N ARG A 143 -3.29 13.41 3.17
CA ARG A 143 -2.04 13.11 3.87
C ARG A 143 -1.96 11.61 4.19
N ASP A 144 -0.87 11.21 4.84
CA ASP A 144 -0.62 9.84 5.26
C ASP A 144 -0.67 8.83 4.09
N PHE A 145 -0.15 9.24 2.92
CA PHE A 145 -0.19 8.45 1.69
C PHE A 145 0.79 7.28 1.77
N LYS A 146 0.30 6.09 1.47
CA LYS A 146 1.09 4.87 1.34
C LYS A 146 0.67 4.09 0.10
N LEU A 147 1.66 3.61 -0.65
CA LEU A 147 1.45 2.73 -1.78
C LEU A 147 2.36 1.50 -1.67
N TRP A 148 1.71 0.35 -1.71
CA TRP A 148 2.32 -0.97 -1.64
C TRP A 148 1.97 -1.79 -2.86
N TYR A 149 2.82 -2.74 -3.22
CA TYR A 149 2.55 -3.72 -4.26
C TYR A 149 2.64 -5.14 -3.71
N GLU A 150 1.86 -6.05 -4.27
CA GLU A 150 2.00 -7.48 -4.04
C GLU A 150 2.83 -8.09 -5.18
N PRO A 151 4.05 -8.60 -4.91
CA PRO A 151 4.91 -9.18 -5.94
C PRO A 151 4.21 -10.26 -6.78
N LYS A 152 4.56 -10.38 -8.07
CA LYS A 152 4.05 -11.48 -8.91
C LYS A 152 4.42 -12.83 -8.33
N GLU A 153 5.65 -12.95 -7.86
CA GLU A 153 6.19 -14.12 -7.20
C GLU A 153 7.03 -13.66 -6.02
N ALA A 154 7.00 -14.40 -4.93
CA ALA A 154 7.77 -14.12 -3.74
C ALA A 154 8.59 -15.35 -3.41
N CYS A 155 9.91 -15.20 -3.36
CA CYS A 155 10.84 -16.31 -3.24
C CYS A 155 11.35 -16.43 -1.81
N ALA A 156 11.23 -17.62 -1.25
CA ALA A 156 11.97 -18.02 -0.07
C ALA A 156 13.30 -18.60 -0.52
N VAL A 157 14.36 -18.34 0.25
CA VAL A 157 15.66 -18.97 0.02
C VAL A 157 15.99 -19.84 1.22
N PHE A 158 16.16 -21.13 0.97
CA PHE A 158 16.53 -22.13 1.96
C PHE A 158 18.02 -22.42 1.87
N TYR A 159 18.67 -22.58 3.03
CA TYR A 159 20.11 -22.77 3.14
C TYR A 159 20.42 -24.02 3.96
N SER A 160 21.46 -24.74 3.55
CA SER A 160 21.92 -25.97 4.21
C SER A 160 22.71 -25.75 5.50
N GLU A 161 23.14 -24.51 5.77
CA GLU A 161 23.81 -24.11 7.02
C GLU A 161 23.06 -22.96 7.73
N CYS A 162 23.43 -22.67 8.98
CA CYS A 162 22.90 -21.51 9.70
C CYS A 162 23.53 -20.21 9.17
N ASP A 163 22.90 -19.08 9.51
CA ASP A 163 23.29 -17.74 9.09
C ASP A 163 23.32 -17.54 7.57
N PHE A 164 22.42 -18.24 6.85
CA PHE A 164 22.22 -18.11 5.40
C PHE A 164 23.45 -18.51 4.57
N LYS A 165 24.08 -19.63 4.94
CA LYS A 165 25.32 -20.15 4.32
C LYS A 165 25.13 -21.55 3.71
N GLY A 166 26.17 -22.01 2.99
CA GLY A 166 26.19 -23.31 2.35
C GLY A 166 25.40 -23.33 1.04
N ALA A 167 25.02 -24.54 0.59
CA ALA A 167 24.16 -24.70 -0.57
C ALA A 167 22.78 -24.07 -0.32
N SER A 168 22.27 -23.35 -1.32
CA SER A 168 21.00 -22.64 -1.27
C SER A 168 20.03 -23.12 -2.36
N PHE A 169 18.74 -23.05 -2.06
CA PHE A 169 17.65 -23.30 -3.01
C PHE A 169 16.59 -22.20 -2.90
N GLU A 170 16.18 -21.65 -4.03
CA GLU A 170 15.17 -20.61 -4.12
C GLU A 170 13.83 -21.21 -4.57
N PHE A 171 12.74 -20.79 -3.93
CA PHE A 171 11.40 -21.32 -4.17
C PHE A 171 10.35 -20.21 -4.08
N CYS A 172 9.61 -19.98 -5.17
CA CYS A 172 8.82 -18.77 -5.36
C CYS A 172 7.29 -18.95 -5.37
N SER A 173 6.81 -20.18 -5.19
CA SER A 173 5.42 -20.51 -5.47
C SER A 173 4.90 -21.66 -4.59
N LYS A 174 4.24 -22.64 -5.23
CA LYS A 174 3.58 -23.79 -4.65
C LYS A 174 4.22 -25.04 -5.22
N SER A 175 4.84 -25.86 -4.37
CA SER A 175 5.35 -27.17 -4.75
C SER A 175 4.57 -28.21 -3.96
N PRO A 176 3.72 -29.03 -4.62
CA PRO A 176 2.96 -30.08 -3.95
C PRO A 176 3.86 -31.26 -3.55
N ASN A 177 5.04 -31.41 -4.15
CA ASN A 177 6.00 -32.45 -3.82
C ASN A 177 7.44 -32.00 -4.12
N PHE A 178 8.20 -31.79 -3.05
CA PHE A 178 9.59 -31.37 -3.09
C PHE A 178 10.59 -32.43 -3.59
N GLN A 179 10.17 -33.68 -3.80
CA GLN A 179 11.06 -34.72 -4.35
C GLN A 179 11.53 -34.45 -5.77
N ASN A 180 10.75 -33.67 -6.53
CA ASN A 180 11.11 -33.28 -7.89
C ASN A 180 11.95 -32.01 -7.92
N ASP A 181 12.18 -31.38 -6.76
CA ASP A 181 12.93 -30.15 -6.61
C ASP A 181 14.32 -30.47 -6.07
N ASN A 182 15.37 -29.84 -6.62
CA ASN A 182 16.78 -30.04 -6.21
C ASN A 182 17.07 -29.38 -4.84
N ILE A 183 16.34 -29.80 -3.81
CA ILE A 183 16.41 -29.22 -2.47
C ILE A 183 17.59 -29.84 -1.71
N PRO A 184 18.37 -29.02 -0.98
CA PRO A 184 19.42 -29.54 -0.12
C PRO A 184 18.89 -30.59 0.87
N PRO A 185 19.66 -31.65 1.17
CA PRO A 185 19.22 -32.74 2.05
C PRO A 185 18.90 -32.29 3.48
N GLN A 186 19.40 -31.11 3.87
CA GLN A 186 19.09 -30.46 5.13
C GLN A 186 18.87 -28.97 4.89
N ILE A 187 17.93 -28.39 5.63
CA ILE A 187 17.71 -26.95 5.70
C ILE A 187 17.99 -26.51 7.14
N ARG A 188 18.81 -25.49 7.28
CA ARG A 188 19.28 -24.94 8.57
C ARG A 188 18.99 -23.46 8.71
N SER A 189 18.74 -22.72 7.63
CA SER A 189 18.23 -21.35 7.70
C SER A 189 17.34 -21.00 6.52
N ILE A 190 16.44 -20.03 6.70
CA ILE A 190 15.43 -19.62 5.71
C ILE A 190 15.41 -18.10 5.64
N LYS A 191 15.58 -17.54 4.44
CA LYS A 191 15.17 -16.17 4.16
C LYS A 191 13.72 -16.17 3.67
N VAL A 192 12.86 -15.47 4.40
CA VAL A 192 11.45 -15.32 4.06
C VAL A 192 11.30 -14.08 3.18
N PRO A 193 10.48 -14.12 2.11
CA PRO A 193 10.27 -12.92 1.30
C PRO A 193 9.72 -11.76 2.16
N PRO A 194 10.09 -10.50 1.86
CA PRO A 194 9.66 -9.35 2.64
C PRO A 194 8.15 -9.30 2.87
N GLN A 195 7.75 -9.21 4.15
CA GLN A 195 6.36 -9.24 4.62
C GLN A 195 5.53 -10.47 4.19
N GLY A 196 6.17 -11.46 3.56
CA GLY A 196 5.55 -12.69 3.09
C GLY A 196 5.58 -13.78 4.14
N ARG A 197 5.20 -14.99 3.72
CA ARG A 197 5.26 -16.17 4.58
C ARG A 197 5.63 -17.41 3.78
N VAL A 198 6.30 -18.31 4.47
CA VAL A 198 6.66 -19.64 3.96
C VAL A 198 5.93 -20.66 4.82
N THR A 199 5.09 -21.48 4.21
CA THR A 199 4.45 -22.60 4.89
C THR A 199 5.00 -23.91 4.36
N LEU A 200 5.46 -24.78 5.26
CA LEU A 200 5.93 -26.12 4.94
C LEU A 200 5.00 -27.15 5.58
N TYR A 201 4.70 -28.22 4.85
CA TYR A 201 3.75 -29.27 5.23
C TYR A 201 4.45 -30.63 5.33
N GLU A 202 4.19 -31.37 6.40
CA GLU A 202 4.77 -32.69 6.70
C GLU A 202 4.56 -33.72 5.59
N SER A 203 3.49 -33.57 4.80
CA SER A 203 3.15 -34.48 3.70
C SER A 203 2.93 -33.73 2.39
N THR A 204 2.98 -34.47 1.28
CA THR A 204 2.69 -33.93 -0.05
C THR A 204 1.27 -33.39 -0.15
N ASP A 205 1.04 -32.57 -1.17
CA ASP A 205 -0.27 -31.98 -1.48
C ASP A 205 -0.86 -31.16 -0.31
N TYR A 206 0.03 -30.55 0.50
CA TYR A 206 -0.32 -29.62 1.58
C TYR A 206 -1.07 -30.27 2.75
N ASN A 207 -0.75 -31.53 3.07
CA ASN A 207 -1.37 -32.32 4.13
C ASN A 207 -0.46 -32.49 5.36
N GLY A 208 -1.04 -33.01 6.45
CA GLY A 208 -0.33 -33.31 7.69
C GLY A 208 -0.09 -32.08 8.56
N LYS A 209 0.89 -32.18 9.47
CA LYS A 209 1.32 -31.02 10.27
C LYS A 209 1.93 -29.94 9.37
N LYS A 210 1.84 -28.68 9.80
CA LYS A 210 2.43 -27.55 9.08
C LYS A 210 3.15 -26.59 10.01
N VAL A 211 4.15 -25.91 9.48
CA VAL A 211 4.84 -24.78 10.11
C VAL A 211 4.83 -23.60 9.16
N THR A 212 4.61 -22.39 9.69
CA THR A 212 4.62 -21.15 8.92
C THR A 212 5.64 -20.19 9.50
N TYR A 213 6.52 -19.68 8.64
CA TYR A 213 7.51 -18.65 8.96
C TYR A 213 7.12 -17.33 8.28
N SER A 214 7.02 -16.26 9.05
CA SER A 214 6.75 -14.90 8.58
C SER A 214 7.95 -13.95 8.72
N SER A 215 9.10 -14.49 9.14
CA SER A 215 10.36 -13.78 9.31
C SER A 215 11.53 -14.72 9.08
N ASP A 216 12.69 -14.14 8.78
CA ASP A 216 13.93 -14.90 8.57
C ASP A 216 14.25 -15.82 9.75
N GLN A 217 14.66 -17.04 9.42
CA GLN A 217 15.11 -18.03 10.40
C GLN A 217 16.60 -18.20 10.25
N ALA A 218 17.39 -17.54 11.10
CA ALA A 218 18.85 -17.58 11.05
C ALA A 218 19.42 -18.97 11.37
N CYS A 219 18.75 -19.77 12.20
CA CYS A 219 19.16 -21.14 12.49
C CYS A 219 17.98 -21.99 12.99
N ILE A 220 17.68 -23.08 12.28
CA ILE A 220 16.66 -24.06 12.62
C ILE A 220 17.37 -25.30 13.16
N GLN A 221 17.10 -25.65 14.41
CA GLN A 221 17.80 -26.75 15.09
C GLN A 221 17.41 -28.11 14.51
N SER A 222 16.12 -28.31 14.31
CA SER A 222 15.54 -29.49 13.69
C SER A 222 14.16 -29.15 13.13
N PHE A 223 13.78 -29.76 12.02
CA PHE A 223 12.38 -29.84 11.63
C PHE A 223 11.75 -31.04 12.33
N ASP A 224 10.48 -30.92 12.72
CA ASP A 224 9.71 -32.03 13.29
C ASP A 224 9.42 -33.14 12.25
N PHE A 225 9.78 -32.92 10.98
CA PHE A 225 9.55 -33.81 9.85
C PHE A 225 10.70 -33.72 8.83
N ALA A 226 10.89 -34.76 8.03
CA ALA A 226 11.93 -34.81 6.99
C ALA A 226 11.48 -34.10 5.70
N LEU A 227 12.29 -33.16 5.19
CA LEU A 227 11.97 -32.30 4.04
C LEU A 227 11.74 -33.02 2.71
N ILE A 228 12.25 -34.25 2.58
CA ILE A 228 12.29 -35.03 1.33
C ILE A 228 10.91 -35.61 0.95
N GLN A 229 9.85 -35.33 1.72
CA GLN A 229 8.47 -35.78 1.43
C GLN A 229 7.41 -34.67 1.60
N MET A 230 7.87 -33.41 1.67
CA MET A 230 7.03 -32.29 2.04
C MET A 230 6.47 -31.55 0.82
N SER A 231 5.46 -30.71 1.09
CA SER A 231 5.05 -29.65 0.18
C SER A 231 5.33 -28.29 0.81
N GLY A 232 5.40 -27.26 -0.03
CA GLY A 232 5.62 -25.90 0.43
C GLY A 232 4.83 -24.88 -0.36
N HIS A 233 4.51 -23.80 0.32
CA HIS A 233 3.76 -22.68 -0.24
C HIS A 233 4.39 -21.38 0.25
N VAL A 234 4.84 -20.56 -0.69
CA VAL A 234 5.34 -19.22 -0.40
C VAL A 234 4.30 -18.21 -0.87
N GLU A 235 3.95 -17.31 0.05
CA GLU A 235 3.11 -16.16 -0.25
C GLU A 235 3.94 -14.90 -0.10
N GLY A 236 3.79 -14.00 -1.06
CA GLY A 236 4.33 -12.65 -0.95
C GLY A 236 3.61 -11.86 0.13
N GLY A 237 4.32 -10.86 0.64
CA GLY A 237 3.74 -9.78 1.42
C GLY A 237 3.46 -8.56 0.57
N TRP A 238 2.89 -7.53 1.20
CA TRP A 238 2.88 -6.19 0.64
C TRP A 238 4.29 -5.61 0.74
N VAL A 239 4.82 -5.11 -0.36
CA VAL A 239 6.14 -4.49 -0.40
C VAL A 239 5.97 -3.01 -0.69
N GLU A 240 6.73 -2.19 0.04
CA GLU A 240 6.72 -0.76 -0.15
C GLU A 240 7.31 -0.43 -1.53
N ILE A 241 6.68 0.45 -2.30
CA ILE A 241 7.31 0.99 -3.51
C ILE A 241 8.44 1.94 -3.10
N GLU A 242 9.69 1.61 -3.40
CA GLU A 242 10.81 2.54 -3.18
C GLU A 242 10.86 3.57 -4.33
N GLN A 243 11.13 4.84 -4.01
CA GLN A 243 11.43 5.91 -4.97
C GLN A 243 12.74 6.60 -4.64
#